data_AF-A0A5E4R716-F1
#
_entry.id   AF-A0A5E4R716-F1
#
_cell.length_a   1.000
_cell.length_b   1.000
_cell.length_c   1.000
_cell.angle_alpha   90.00
_cell.angle_beta   90.00
_cell.angle_gamma   90.00
#
_symmetry.space_group_name_H-M   'P 1'
#
loop_
_entity.id
_entity.type
_entity.pdbx_description
1 polymer ?
#
loop_
_entity_poly.entity_id
_entity_poly.type
_entity_poly.pdbx_seq_one_letter_code
_entity_poly.pdbx_strand_id
1 'polypeptide(L)'
;MFYAAAITSHIVIWRLSCSWQRLSIYWLSVESALNIKQVPRDETLKRKLRTVTIFICFGGAVEHLMNILSSIGLHCAPPDVMRTYILKSHGFLLLEHEYNEMIALAVVFASIFATVLWNFLDLLIILYCKGLTSRYLRLNICVETICLETQHNNISK
;
A
#
# COMPACT_ATOMS: atom_id res chain seq x y z
N MET A 1 20.19 -5.08 -3.96
CA MET A 1 18.97 -5.89 -3.71
C MET A 1 17.72 -5.05 -3.55
N PHE A 2 17.75 -3.97 -2.75
CA PHE A 2 16.60 -3.08 -2.51
C PHE A 2 15.94 -2.51 -3.79
N TYR A 3 16.73 -1.95 -4.71
CA TYR A 3 16.20 -1.38 -5.96
C TYR A 3 15.55 -2.41 -6.90
N ALA A 4 16.11 -3.63 -6.97
CA ALA A 4 15.52 -4.70 -7.77
C ALA A 4 14.17 -5.19 -7.20
N ALA A 5 14.06 -5.28 -5.87
CA ALA A 5 12.80 -5.61 -5.20
C ALA A 5 11.74 -4.52 -5.43
N ALA A 6 12.13 -3.25 -5.41
CA ALA A 6 11.22 -2.13 -5.68
C ALA A 6 10.68 -2.17 -7.13
N ILE A 7 11.54 -2.36 -8.13
CA ILE A 7 11.16 -2.42 -9.54
C ILE A 7 10.25 -3.62 -9.81
N THR A 8 10.59 -4.80 -9.29
CA THR A 8 9.77 -6.01 -9.46
C THR A 8 8.40 -5.87 -8.83
N SER A 9 8.31 -5.30 -7.62
CA SER A 9 7.04 -5.01 -6.94
C SER A 9 6.15 -4.08 -7.78
N HIS A 10 6.73 -3.04 -8.38
CA HIS A 10 6.00 -2.12 -9.26
C HIS A 10 5.47 -2.81 -10.52
N ILE A 11 6.29 -3.65 -11.16
CA ILE A 11 5.87 -4.41 -12.35
C ILE A 11 4.69 -5.35 -11.99
N VAL A 12 4.76 -6.03 -10.84
CA VAL A 12 3.69 -6.93 -10.39
C VAL A 12 2.41 -6.14 -10.11
N ILE A 13 2.49 -5.01 -9.40
CA ILE A 13 1.33 -4.15 -9.11
C ILE A 13 0.73 -3.60 -10.41
N TRP A 14 1.57 -3.17 -11.35
CA TRP A 14 1.12 -2.69 -12.64
C TRP A 14 0.35 -3.77 -13.39
N ARG A 15 0.91 -4.98 -13.49
CA ARG A 15 0.23 -6.13 -14.12
C ARG A 15 -1.07 -6.50 -13.41
N LEU A 16 -1.08 -6.44 -12.08
CA LEU A 16 -2.27 -6.70 -11.26
C LEU A 16 -3.35 -5.65 -11.53
N SER A 17 -2.98 -4.38 -11.62
CA SER A 17 -3.89 -3.28 -11.99
C SER A 17 -4.50 -3.49 -13.38
N CYS A 18 -3.68 -3.81 -14.38
CA CYS A 18 -4.15 -4.09 -15.74
C CYS A 18 -5.08 -5.31 -15.80
N SER A 19 -4.83 -6.34 -15.00
CA SER A 19 -5.64 -7.56 -14.96
C SER A 19 -6.80 -7.50 -13.96
N TRP A 20 -6.91 -6.44 -13.16
CA TRP A 20 -7.85 -6.34 -12.06
C TRP A 20 -9.30 -6.51 -12.50
N GLN A 21 -9.68 -5.93 -13.64
CA GLN A 21 -11.04 -6.07 -14.18
C GLN A 21 -11.38 -7.54 -14.42
N ARG A 22 -10.52 -8.27 -15.15
CA ARG A 22 -10.70 -9.69 -15.44
C ARG A 22 -10.73 -10.52 -14.17
N LEU A 23 -9.82 -10.25 -13.24
CA LEU A 23 -9.73 -10.95 -11.96
C LEU A 23 -10.98 -10.74 -11.11
N SER A 24 -11.49 -9.51 -11.05
CA SER A 24 -12.69 -9.18 -10.28
C SER A 24 -13.94 -9.88 -10.80
N ILE A 25 -14.10 -9.98 -12.13
CA ILE A 25 -15.21 -10.70 -12.77
C ILE A 25 -15.10 -12.20 -12.49
N TYR A 26 -13.91 -12.78 -12.67
CA TYR A 26 -13.69 -14.19 -12.36
C TYR A 26 -13.99 -14.50 -10.88
N TRP A 27 -13.56 -13.64 -9.97
CA TRP A 27 -13.89 -13.77 -8.55
C TRP A 27 -15.37 -13.68 -8.23
N LEU A 28 -16.11 -12.79 -8.88
CA LEU A 28 -17.56 -12.75 -8.73
C LEU A 28 -18.22 -14.04 -9.22
N SER A 29 -17.72 -14.65 -10.30
CA SER A 29 -18.24 -15.94 -10.77
C SER A 29 -17.99 -17.09 -9.79
N VAL A 30 -16.79 -17.15 -9.19
CA VAL A 30 -16.45 -18.18 -8.19
C VAL A 30 -17.29 -17.99 -6.92
N GLU A 31 -17.43 -16.76 -6.45
CA GLU A 31 -18.26 -16.45 -5.28
C GLU A 31 -19.74 -16.80 -5.52
N SER A 32 -20.23 -16.58 -6.74
CA SER A 32 -21.59 -16.97 -7.12
C SER A 32 -21.76 -18.49 -7.24
N ALA A 33 -20.75 -19.21 -7.73
CA ALA A 33 -20.79 -20.67 -7.86
C ALA A 33 -20.78 -21.38 -6.51
N LEU A 34 -20.08 -20.82 -5.51
CA LEU A 34 -20.01 -21.36 -4.15
C LEU A 34 -21.23 -21.01 -3.28
N ASN A 35 -22.29 -20.39 -3.83
CA ASN A 35 -23.47 -19.92 -3.10
C ASN A 35 -23.16 -19.00 -1.88
N ILE A 36 -21.98 -18.41 -1.83
CA ILE A 36 -21.55 -17.48 -0.75
C ILE A 36 -22.42 -16.21 -0.72
N LYS A 37 -23.29 -16.01 -1.71
CA LYS A 37 -24.33 -14.96 -1.72
C LYS A 37 -25.24 -14.97 -0.48
N GLN A 38 -25.41 -16.12 0.16
CA GLN A 38 -26.22 -16.24 1.38
C GLN A 38 -25.52 -15.62 2.61
N VAL A 39 -24.20 -15.48 2.59
CA VAL A 39 -23.43 -14.86 3.67
C VAL A 39 -23.39 -13.33 3.46
N PRO A 40 -23.84 -12.52 4.43
CA PRO A 40 -23.91 -11.07 4.28
C PRO A 40 -22.54 -10.47 3.95
N ARG A 41 -22.55 -9.45 3.09
CA ARG A 41 -21.35 -8.72 2.72
C ARG A 41 -20.86 -7.90 3.92
N ASP A 42 -19.55 -7.83 4.11
CA ASP A 42 -18.96 -6.95 5.11
C ASP A 42 -19.07 -5.48 4.66
N GLU A 43 -20.16 -4.81 5.04
CA GLU A 43 -20.41 -3.39 4.78
C GLU A 43 -19.40 -2.48 5.47
N THR A 44 -18.77 -2.96 6.56
CA THR A 44 -17.77 -2.18 7.30
C THR A 44 -16.40 -2.20 6.63
N LEU A 45 -16.16 -3.13 5.70
CA LEU A 45 -14.87 -3.29 5.02
C LEU A 45 -14.48 -2.00 4.29
N LYS A 46 -15.40 -1.36 3.58
CA LYS A 46 -15.12 -0.10 2.85
C LYS A 46 -14.66 1.01 3.79
N ARG A 47 -15.28 1.11 4.98
CA ARG A 47 -14.89 2.08 6.01
C ARG A 47 -13.53 1.73 6.61
N LYS A 48 -13.31 0.46 6.97
CA LYS A 48 -12.02 -0.03 7.51
C LYS A 48 -10.86 0.24 6.55
N LEU A 49 -11.04 -0.06 5.26
CA LEU A 49 -10.04 0.19 4.22
C LEU A 49 -9.77 1.70 4.10
N ARG A 50 -10.82 2.53 4.03
CA ARG A 50 -10.67 4.00 3.94
C ARG A 50 -9.92 4.59 5.14
N THR A 51 -10.26 4.17 6.36
CA THR A 51 -9.60 4.66 7.57
C THR A 51 -8.11 4.32 7.57
N VAL A 52 -7.75 3.10 7.18
CA VAL A 52 -6.35 2.67 7.09
C VAL A 52 -5.59 3.46 6.01
N THR A 53 -6.20 3.67 4.84
CA THR A 53 -5.61 4.51 3.79
C THR A 53 -5.32 5.92 4.28
N ILE A 54 -6.31 6.58 4.90
CA ILE A 54 -6.14 7.95 5.41
C ILE A 54 -5.02 8.00 6.45
N PHE A 55 -5.01 7.04 7.38
CA PHE A 55 -4.01 6.99 8.44
C PHE A 55 -2.59 6.84 7.91
N ILE A 56 -2.37 5.90 6.98
CA ILE A 56 -1.04 5.68 6.39
C ILE A 56 -0.60 6.86 5.54
N CYS A 57 -1.49 7.42 4.71
CA CYS A 57 -1.17 8.60 3.91
C CYS A 57 -0.83 9.82 4.78
N PHE A 58 -1.58 10.04 5.86
CA PHE A 58 -1.29 11.12 6.80
C PHE A 58 0.04 10.90 7.53
N GLY A 59 0.27 9.68 8.04
CA GLY A 59 1.53 9.31 8.69
C GLY A 59 2.75 9.54 7.80
N GLY A 60 2.70 9.04 6.56
CA GLY A 60 3.80 9.22 5.60
C GLY A 60 4.03 10.68 5.23
N ALA A 61 2.98 11.51 5.14
CA ALA A 61 3.13 12.95 4.88
C ALA A 61 3.80 13.67 6.07
N VAL A 62 3.39 13.35 7.30
CA VAL A 62 3.99 13.91 8.52
C VAL A 62 5.45 13.48 8.66
N GLU A 63 5.75 12.21 8.43
CA GLU A 63 7.12 11.68 8.47
C GLU A 63 8.02 12.39 7.46
N HIS A 64 7.56 12.54 6.22
CA HIS A 64 8.32 13.22 5.19
C HIS A 64 8.57 14.70 5.53
N LEU A 65 7.56 15.40 6.06
CA LEU A 65 7.69 16.77 6.52
C LEU A 65 8.70 16.88 7.68
N MET A 66 8.64 15.98 8.67
CA MET A 66 9.59 15.94 9.78
C MET A 66 11.01 15.63 9.31
N ASN A 67 11.17 14.75 8.33
CA ASN A 67 12.48 14.44 7.76
C ASN A 67 13.09 15.67 7.06
N ILE A 68 12.30 16.40 6.27
CA ILE A 68 12.73 17.65 5.65
C ILE A 68 13.13 18.68 6.72
N LEU A 69 12.27 18.90 7.73
CA LEU A 69 12.52 19.85 8.81
C LEU A 69 13.79 19.50 9.61
N SER A 70 14.00 18.22 9.91
CA SER A 70 15.18 17.69 10.59
C SER A 70 16.46 17.89 9.78
N SER A 71 16.37 17.70 8.46
CA SER A 71 17.52 17.80 7.55
C SER A 71 17.96 19.25 7.31
N ILE A 72 17.01 20.20 7.21
CA ILE A 72 17.28 21.62 6.98
C ILE A 72 17.83 22.31 8.24
N GLY A 73 17.33 21.96 9.43
CA GLY A 73 17.66 22.67 10.67
C GLY A 73 17.01 24.06 10.74
N LEU A 74 16.61 24.50 11.95
CA LEU A 74 15.84 25.74 12.16
C LEU A 74 16.60 27.06 11.90
N HIS A 75 17.86 27.02 11.45
CA HIS A 75 18.78 28.16 11.46
C HIS A 75 19.55 28.41 10.14
N CYS A 76 19.07 27.94 8.99
CA CYS A 76 19.74 28.16 7.69
C CYS A 76 19.15 29.31 6.88
N ALA A 77 20.02 30.10 6.23
CA ALA A 77 19.63 31.13 5.28
C ALA A 77 19.03 30.50 4.00
N PRO A 78 17.99 31.08 3.38
CA PRO A 78 17.25 30.48 2.26
C PRO A 78 18.08 29.88 1.10
N PRO A 79 19.21 30.49 0.67
CA PRO A 79 19.99 29.95 -0.46
C PRO A 79 20.81 28.68 -0.12
N ASP A 80 21.15 28.44 1.15
CA ASP A 80 22.00 27.31 1.55
C ASP A 80 21.21 26.07 2.01
N VAL A 81 19.89 26.20 2.10
CA VAL A 81 18.97 25.14 2.57
C VAL A 81 19.00 23.92 1.66
N MET A 82 18.93 24.14 0.34
CA MET A 82 18.89 23.07 -0.66
C MET A 82 20.23 22.33 -0.74
N ARG A 83 21.33 23.08 -0.76
CA ARG A 83 22.70 22.57 -0.75
C ARG A 83 22.97 21.71 0.49
N THR A 84 22.59 22.19 1.66
CA THR A 84 22.75 21.47 2.94
C THR A 84 21.89 20.22 3.01
N TYR A 85 20.63 20.29 2.57
CA TYR A 85 19.73 19.14 2.50
C TYR A 85 20.33 18.03 1.64
N ILE A 86 20.80 18.34 0.43
CA ILE A 86 21.28 17.34 -0.54
C ILE A 86 22.61 16.73 -0.11
N LEU A 87 23.58 17.54 0.31
CA LEU A 87 24.89 17.04 0.75
C LEU A 87 24.77 16.15 2.00
N LYS A 88 23.83 16.45 2.89
CA LYS A 88 23.64 15.71 4.15
C LYS A 88 22.77 14.46 3.99
N SER A 89 21.71 14.54 3.19
CA SER A 89 20.77 13.41 2.98
C SER A 89 21.17 12.47 1.84
N HIS A 90 21.86 12.99 0.81
CA HIS A 90 22.22 12.27 -0.40
C HIS A 90 23.72 12.44 -0.76
N GLY A 91 24.58 12.75 0.21
CA GLY A 91 26.04 12.86 0.00
C GLY A 91 26.72 11.58 -0.50
N PHE A 92 26.02 10.44 -0.49
CA PHE A 92 26.44 9.20 -1.15
C PHE A 92 26.26 9.21 -2.68
N LEU A 93 25.35 10.04 -3.20
CA LEU A 93 24.97 10.13 -4.61
C LEU A 93 25.67 11.28 -5.34
N LEU A 94 26.11 12.31 -4.63
CA LEU A 94 26.72 13.52 -5.20
C LEU A 94 27.95 13.94 -4.38
N LEU A 95 29.11 14.02 -5.04
CA LEU A 95 30.27 14.69 -4.46
C LEU A 95 30.09 16.21 -4.59
N GLU A 96 30.69 16.96 -3.68
CA GLU A 96 30.52 18.42 -3.55
C GLU A 96 30.85 19.23 -4.83
N HIS A 97 31.65 18.66 -5.73
CA HIS A 97 32.06 19.26 -7.01
C HIS A 97 31.10 18.96 -8.18
N GLU A 98 30.17 18.01 -8.05
CA GLU A 98 29.16 17.67 -9.06
C GLU A 98 27.80 18.33 -8.78
N TYR A 99 27.74 19.18 -7.75
CA TYR A 99 26.54 19.88 -7.35
C TYR A 99 26.10 20.86 -8.44
N ASN A 100 24.90 20.64 -8.95
CA ASN A 100 24.19 21.56 -9.83
C ASN A 100 22.74 21.67 -9.35
N GLU A 101 22.18 22.88 -9.36
CA GLU A 101 20.80 23.17 -8.91
C GLU A 101 19.74 22.32 -9.64
N MET A 102 19.99 21.96 -10.90
CA MET A 102 19.08 21.06 -11.65
C MET A 102 19.13 19.61 -11.15
N ILE A 103 20.31 19.10 -10.80
CA ILE A 103 20.49 17.75 -10.27
C ILE A 103 19.93 17.69 -8.86
N ALA A 104 20.19 18.74 -8.08
CA ALA A 104 19.62 18.96 -6.77
C ALA A 104 18.08 18.85 -6.77
N LEU A 105 17.42 19.57 -7.68
CA LEU A 105 15.96 19.50 -7.84
C LEU A 105 15.49 18.10 -8.23
N ALA A 106 16.18 17.44 -9.17
CA ALA A 106 15.84 16.09 -9.62
C ALA A 106 15.96 15.06 -8.48
N VAL A 107 16.97 15.17 -7.63
CA VAL A 107 17.18 14.28 -6.47
C VAL A 107 16.10 14.47 -5.42
N VAL A 108 15.72 15.72 -5.10
CA VAL A 108 14.61 16.00 -4.19
C VAL A 108 13.31 15.40 -4.71
N PHE A 109 13.03 15.59 -6.00
CA PHE A 109 11.85 15.01 -6.64
C PHE A 109 11.88 13.47 -6.55
N ALA A 110 12.98 12.83 -6.95
CA ALA A 110 13.13 11.38 -6.86
C ALA A 110 12.96 10.86 -5.42
N SER A 111 13.44 11.60 -4.41
CA SER A 111 13.30 11.26 -2.99
C SER A 111 11.84 11.33 -2.51
N ILE A 112 11.09 12.36 -2.91
CA ILE A 112 9.64 12.47 -2.65
C ILE A 112 8.91 11.28 -3.28
N PHE A 113 9.19 10.98 -4.55
CA PHE A 113 8.56 9.86 -5.26
C PHE A 113 8.89 8.52 -4.61
N ALA A 114 10.15 8.28 -4.23
CA ALA A 114 10.54 7.06 -3.54
C ALA A 114 9.79 6.90 -2.21
N THR A 115 9.65 7.97 -1.43
CA THR A 115 8.91 7.96 -0.16
C THR A 115 7.42 7.67 -0.37
N VAL A 116 6.80 8.29 -1.38
CA VAL A 116 5.39 8.06 -1.72
C VAL A 116 5.16 6.63 -2.20
N LEU A 117 6.01 6.14 -3.12
CA LEU A 117 5.90 4.79 -3.68
C LEU A 117 6.11 3.70 -2.63
N TRP A 118 7.05 3.92 -1.70
CA TRP A 118 7.29 3.02 -0.59
C TRP A 118 6.05 2.89 0.32
N ASN A 119 5.52 4.02 0.79
CA ASN A 119 4.30 4.05 1.60
C ASN A 119 3.07 3.49 0.86
N PHE A 120 3.01 3.69 -0.45
CA PHE A 120 1.93 3.15 -1.29
C PHE A 120 1.99 1.62 -1.38
N LEU A 121 3.19 1.05 -1.52
CA LEU A 121 3.38 -0.40 -1.54
C LEU A 121 2.92 -1.04 -0.22
N ASP A 122 3.33 -0.47 0.91
CA ASP A 122 2.92 -0.94 2.24
C ASP A 122 1.40 -0.85 2.44
N LEU A 123 0.80 0.27 2.01
CA LEU A 123 -0.65 0.44 2.02
C LEU A 123 -1.34 -0.64 1.17
N LEU A 124 -0.86 -0.91 -0.04
CA LEU A 124 -1.46 -1.92 -0.91
C LEU A 124 -1.45 -3.30 -0.24
N ILE A 125 -0.33 -3.71 0.36
CA ILE A 125 -0.21 -4.99 1.07
C ILE A 125 -1.27 -5.07 2.17
N ILE A 126 -1.40 -4.02 3.00
CA ILE A 126 -2.39 -3.99 4.08
C ILE A 126 -3.82 -4.07 3.55
N LEU A 127 -4.13 -3.36 2.46
CA LEU A 127 -5.45 -3.41 1.83
C LEU A 127 -5.76 -4.81 1.27
N TYR A 128 -4.78 -5.46 0.62
CA TYR A 128 -4.92 -6.84 0.14
C TYR A 128 -5.16 -7.81 1.30
N CYS A 129 -4.33 -7.76 2.34
CA CYS A 129 -4.48 -8.61 3.51
C CYS A 129 -5.84 -8.43 4.20
N LYS A 130 -6.31 -7.18 4.38
CA LYS A 130 -7.63 -6.91 4.97
C LYS A 130 -8.76 -7.39 4.07
N GLY A 131 -8.65 -7.19 2.77
CA GLY A 131 -9.60 -7.70 1.77
C GLY A 131 -9.70 -9.22 1.83
N LEU A 132 -8.57 -9.92 1.78
CA LEU A 132 -8.49 -11.37 1.89
C LEU A 132 -9.06 -11.86 3.22
N THR A 133 -8.68 -11.27 4.34
CA THR A 133 -9.15 -11.66 5.68
C THR A 133 -10.67 -11.60 5.79
N SER A 134 -11.29 -10.50 5.32
CA SER A 134 -12.75 -10.35 5.30
C SER A 134 -13.43 -11.44 4.46
N ARG A 135 -12.80 -11.87 3.37
CA ARG A 135 -13.32 -12.92 2.49
C ARG A 135 -13.13 -14.32 3.06
N TYR A 136 -11.98 -14.63 3.63
CA TYR A 136 -11.74 -15.89 4.33
C TYR A 136 -12.70 -16.07 5.51
N LEU A 137 -13.01 -14.99 6.23
CA LEU A 137 -14.03 -15.02 7.28
C LEU A 137 -15.40 -15.43 6.72
N ARG A 138 -15.82 -14.86 5.58
CA ARG A 138 -17.10 -15.23 4.94
C ARG A 138 -17.12 -16.67 4.44
N LEU A 139 -15.99 -17.16 3.91
CA LEU A 139 -15.86 -18.57 3.54
C LEU A 139 -15.97 -19.49 4.74
N ASN A 140 -15.33 -19.16 5.86
CA ASN A 140 -15.42 -19.96 7.09
C ASN A 140 -16.85 -20.04 7.61
N ILE A 141 -17.59 -18.91 7.63
CA ILE A 141 -19.01 -18.89 8.00
C ILE A 141 -19.84 -19.76 7.04
N CYS A 142 -19.58 -19.69 5.74
CA CYS A 142 -20.30 -20.49 4.75
C CYS A 142 -20.09 -21.99 4.99
N VAL A 143 -18.85 -22.42 5.23
CA VAL A 143 -18.52 -23.83 5.52
C VAL A 143 -19.17 -24.28 6.82
N GLU A 144 -19.15 -23.44 7.86
CA GLU A 144 -19.81 -23.71 9.13
C GLU A 144 -21.32 -23.95 8.95
N THR A 145 -22.02 -23.08 8.22
CA THR A 145 -23.46 -23.25 7.92
C THR A 145 -23.74 -24.57 7.21
N ILE A 146 -22.96 -24.93 6.18
CA ILE A 146 -23.14 -26.17 5.42
C ILE A 146 -22.90 -27.40 6.31
N CYS A 147 -21.90 -27.36 7.19
CA CYS A 147 -21.62 -28.44 8.13
C CYS A 147 -22.79 -28.65 9.11
N LEU A 148 -23.37 -27.57 9.64
CA LEU A 148 -24.52 -27.62 10.54
C LEU A 148 -25.77 -28.19 9.86
N GLU A 149 -26.07 -27.76 8.63
CA GLU A 149 -27.18 -28.30 7.83
C GLU A 149 -27.00 -29.81 7.56
N THR A 150 -25.78 -30.22 7.24
CA THR A 150 -25.46 -31.63 6.98
C THR A 150 -25.63 -32.48 8.25
N GLN A 151 -25.20 -31.99 9.41
CA GLN A 151 -25.41 -32.66 10.69
C GLN A 151 -26.89 -32.79 11.03
N HIS A 152 -27.68 -31.72 10.86
CA HIS A 152 -29.12 -31.76 11.11
C HIS A 152 -29.84 -32.79 10.23
N ASN A 153 -29.50 -32.85 8.93
CA ASN A 153 -30.06 -33.82 7.98
C ASN A 153 -29.67 -35.28 8.27
N ASN A 154 -28.55 -35.51 8.96
CA ASN A 154 -28.14 -36.85 9.38
C ASN A 154 -28.82 -37.31 10.68
N ILE A 155 -29.28 -36.38 11.53
CA ILE A 155 -29.98 -36.69 12.79
C ILE A 155 -31.50 -36.91 12.54
N SER A 156 -32.05 -36.33 11.47
CA SER A 156 -33.48 -36.45 11.11
C SER A 156 -33.83 -37.68 10.26
N LYS A 157 -32.83 -38.49 9.86
CA LYS A 157 -32.98 -39.78 9.20
C LYS A 157 -32.77 -40.92 10.17
#